data_AF-A0A958Q4F7-F1
#
_entry.id   AF-A0A958Q4F7-F1
#
_cell.length_a   1.000
_cell.length_b   1.000
_cell.length_c   1.000
_cell.angle_alpha   90.00
_cell.angle_beta   90.00
_cell.angle_gamma   90.00
#
_symmetry.space_group_name_H-M   'P 1'
#
loop_
_entity.id
_entity.type
_entity.pdbx_description
1 polymer ?
#
loop_
_entity_poly.entity_id
_entity_poly.type
_entity_poly.pdbx_seq_one_letter_code
_entity_poly.pdbx_strand_id
1 'polypeptide(L)'
;DLVKTLSTINGVQLGVLPTDGSTVFPGVFLQIASSEGDSSATTIKSKLSEVAAQQGLPATAWQKKDVDGVSVEYLLTPLGLGVFLASDGPNLMITSSENAIKRLITARKTNDQSLFAELPSEVQKSLTGSSPLLVAYFNAERGIDLLKSVESSFAMFTQGQELLPKEQLEDIRKMGTSYTLASYDKGLLNVSGLTVPASQQQH
;
A
#
# COMPACT_ATOMS: atom_id res chain seq x y z
N ASP A 1 17.83 -15.78 -1.65
CA ASP A 1 16.36 -15.86 -1.59
C ASP A 1 15.63 -14.60 -2.01
N LEU A 2 15.84 -13.43 -1.37
CA LEU A 2 15.12 -12.19 -1.75
C LEU A 2 15.24 -11.84 -3.24
N VAL A 3 16.43 -11.95 -3.84
CA VAL A 3 16.66 -11.71 -5.28
C VAL A 3 15.84 -12.65 -6.16
N LYS A 4 15.67 -13.91 -5.74
CA LYS A 4 14.83 -14.90 -6.43
C LYS A 4 13.36 -14.52 -6.31
N THR A 5 12.90 -14.12 -5.12
CA THR A 5 11.54 -13.61 -4.92
C THR A 5 11.26 -12.36 -5.75
N LEU A 6 12.20 -11.40 -5.81
CA LEU A 6 12.04 -10.21 -6.63
C LEU A 6 11.92 -10.55 -8.13
N SER A 7 12.58 -11.61 -8.60
CA SER A 7 12.49 -12.05 -9.99
C SER A 7 11.15 -12.69 -10.37
N THR A 8 10.32 -13.09 -9.40
CA THR A 8 8.97 -13.63 -9.64
C THR A 8 7.88 -12.57 -9.51
N ILE A 9 8.23 -11.36 -9.06
CA ILE A 9 7.30 -10.24 -8.93
C ILE A 9 7.08 -9.61 -10.30
N ASN A 10 5.83 -9.65 -10.74
CA ASN A 10 5.36 -9.07 -11.99
C ASN A 10 4.78 -7.68 -11.80
N GLY A 11 4.48 -7.28 -10.57
CA GLY A 11 3.95 -5.95 -10.27
C GLY A 11 3.84 -5.69 -8.78
N VAL A 12 3.98 -4.42 -8.41
CA VAL A 12 3.81 -3.94 -7.03
C VAL A 12 2.91 -2.72 -7.05
N GLN A 13 1.92 -2.71 -6.17
CA GLN A 13 0.99 -1.60 -5.96
C GLN A 13 0.99 -1.23 -4.48
N LEU A 14 1.27 0.02 -4.18
CA LEU A 14 1.11 0.60 -2.84
C LEU A 14 -0.05 1.59 -2.88
N GLY A 15 -0.89 1.56 -1.84
CA GLY A 15 -2.00 2.49 -1.72
C GLY A 15 -2.37 2.77 -0.28
N VAL A 16 -3.16 3.81 -0.12
CA VAL A 16 -3.70 4.26 1.16
C VAL A 16 -5.21 4.28 1.03
N LEU A 17 -5.87 3.68 2.02
CA LEU A 17 -7.30 3.66 2.19
C LEU A 17 -7.69 4.63 3.31
N PRO A 18 -8.81 5.35 3.16
CA PRO A 18 -9.33 6.20 4.22
C PRO A 18 -9.63 5.39 5.48
N THR A 19 -9.57 6.04 6.64
CA THR A 19 -10.01 5.45 7.90
C THR A 19 -11.50 5.11 7.80
N ASP A 20 -11.89 4.02 8.43
CA ASP A 20 -13.29 3.57 8.53
C ASP A 20 -13.89 3.86 9.91
N GLY A 21 -13.20 4.66 10.72
CA GLY A 21 -13.57 4.99 12.09
C GLY A 21 -13.22 3.93 13.14
N SER A 22 -12.79 2.72 12.74
CA SER A 22 -12.34 1.68 13.69
C SER A 22 -10.89 1.88 14.16
N THR A 23 -10.11 2.65 13.40
CA THR A 23 -8.74 3.05 13.70
C THR A 23 -8.55 4.52 13.35
N VAL A 24 -7.74 5.22 14.14
CA VAL A 24 -7.30 6.59 13.86
C VAL A 24 -6.21 6.63 12.77
N PHE A 25 -5.56 5.48 12.53
CA PHE A 25 -4.54 5.34 11.50
C PHE A 25 -5.16 4.91 10.17
N PRO A 26 -4.76 5.55 9.05
CA PRO A 26 -5.22 5.16 7.72
C PRO A 26 -4.80 3.72 7.39
N GLY A 27 -5.62 3.06 6.59
CA GLY A 27 -5.26 1.76 6.04
C GLY A 27 -4.18 1.95 4.98
N VAL A 28 -3.04 1.30 5.12
CA VAL A 28 -2.03 1.23 4.05
C VAL A 28 -2.11 -0.18 3.49
N PHE A 29 -2.01 -0.31 2.18
CA PHE A 29 -1.90 -1.61 1.55
C PHE A 29 -0.79 -1.67 0.51
N LEU A 30 -0.21 -2.85 0.39
CA LEU A 30 0.77 -3.25 -0.58
C LEU A 30 0.26 -4.54 -1.23
N GLN A 31 -0.03 -4.49 -2.52
CA GLN A 31 -0.35 -5.66 -3.33
C GLN A 31 0.85 -5.99 -4.21
N ILE A 32 1.23 -7.26 -4.25
CA ILE A 32 2.34 -7.79 -5.03
C ILE A 32 1.78 -8.89 -5.92
N ALA A 33 1.86 -8.68 -7.23
CA ALA A 33 1.59 -9.74 -8.20
C ALA A 33 2.87 -10.55 -8.39
N SER A 34 2.85 -11.85 -8.06
CA SER A 34 3.96 -12.78 -8.20
C SER A 34 3.52 -14.08 -8.87
N SER A 35 4.34 -14.63 -9.75
CA SER A 35 4.11 -15.98 -10.28
C SER A 35 4.25 -17.08 -9.21
N GLU A 36 4.85 -16.76 -8.06
CA GLU A 36 5.03 -17.65 -6.91
C GLU A 36 4.45 -17.03 -5.62
N GLY A 37 3.14 -16.73 -5.63
CA GLY A 37 2.44 -16.03 -4.54
C GLY A 37 2.70 -16.59 -3.13
N ASP A 38 2.52 -17.90 -2.93
CA ASP A 38 2.67 -18.55 -1.61
C ASP A 38 4.13 -18.60 -1.11
N SER A 39 5.08 -18.79 -2.02
CA SER A 39 6.52 -18.75 -1.73
C SER A 39 6.95 -17.32 -1.32
N SER A 40 6.44 -16.33 -2.06
CA SER A 40 6.66 -14.90 -1.77
C SER A 40 6.05 -14.50 -0.43
N ALA A 41 4.84 -14.97 -0.13
CA ALA A 41 4.16 -14.76 1.15
C ALA A 41 5.02 -15.24 2.32
N THR A 42 5.55 -16.46 2.23
CA THR A 42 6.42 -17.05 3.27
C THR A 42 7.71 -16.25 3.46
N THR A 43 8.34 -15.82 2.35
CA THR A 43 9.57 -15.02 2.39
C THR A 43 9.34 -13.66 3.02
N ILE A 44 8.26 -12.97 2.62
CA ILE A 44 7.91 -11.65 3.15
C ILE A 44 7.52 -11.73 4.62
N LYS A 45 6.73 -12.72 5.00
CA LYS A 45 6.38 -13.02 6.39
C LYS A 45 7.63 -13.16 7.27
N SER A 46 8.61 -13.95 6.83
CA SER A 46 9.88 -14.13 7.53
C SER A 46 10.63 -12.80 7.69
N LYS A 47 10.69 -11.98 6.64
CA LYS A 47 11.36 -10.68 6.66
C LYS A 47 10.66 -9.65 7.55
N LEU A 48 9.33 -9.60 7.53
CA LEU A 48 8.56 -8.74 8.43
C LEU A 48 8.80 -9.11 9.90
N SER A 49 8.85 -10.40 10.22
CA SER A 49 9.19 -10.86 11.57
C SER A 49 10.63 -10.51 11.97
N GLU A 50 11.60 -10.61 11.05
CA GLU A 50 12.99 -10.20 11.28
C GLU A 50 13.09 -8.69 11.58
N VAL A 51 12.41 -7.86 10.79
CA VAL A 51 12.36 -6.40 11.01
C VAL A 51 11.70 -6.07 12.35
N ALA A 52 10.57 -6.71 12.68
CA ALA A 52 9.91 -6.50 13.96
C ALA A 52 10.84 -6.84 15.15
N ALA A 53 11.56 -7.96 15.06
CA ALA A 53 12.53 -8.37 16.08
C ALA A 53 13.69 -7.38 16.21
N GLN A 54 14.22 -6.84 15.10
CA GLN A 54 15.28 -5.82 15.10
C GLN A 54 14.83 -4.51 15.77
N GLN A 55 13.54 -4.16 15.67
CA GLN A 55 12.96 -3.00 16.33
C GLN A 55 12.60 -3.24 17.81
N GLY A 56 12.97 -4.40 18.37
CA GLY A 56 12.66 -4.76 19.76
C GLY A 56 11.17 -5.00 20.01
N LEU A 57 10.36 -5.16 18.97
CA LEU A 57 8.97 -5.55 19.13
C LEU A 57 8.92 -7.02 19.57
N PRO A 58 8.08 -7.35 20.57
CA PRO A 58 7.95 -8.73 21.02
C PRO A 58 7.53 -9.61 19.84
N ALA A 59 8.24 -10.72 19.66
CA ALA A 59 7.96 -11.70 18.62
C ALA A 59 6.56 -12.28 18.86
N THR A 60 5.57 -11.68 18.21
CA THR A 60 4.20 -12.15 18.20
C THR A 60 4.11 -13.22 17.13
N ALA A 61 3.62 -14.40 17.51
CA ALA A 61 3.36 -15.45 16.53
C ALA A 61 2.30 -14.96 15.55
N TRP A 62 2.52 -15.21 14.26
CA TRP A 62 1.51 -14.95 13.24
C TRP A 62 0.24 -15.73 13.58
N GLN A 63 -0.87 -15.02 13.64
CA GLN A 63 -2.20 -15.59 13.84
C GLN A 63 -2.85 -15.78 12.48
N LYS A 64 -3.84 -16.68 12.41
CA LYS A 64 -4.56 -16.99 11.17
C LYS A 64 -6.05 -16.79 11.38
N LYS A 65 -6.72 -16.21 10.39
CA LYS A 65 -8.17 -16.02 10.36
C LYS A 65 -8.68 -16.16 8.93
N ASP A 66 -9.96 -16.48 8.79
CA ASP A 66 -10.66 -16.43 7.51
C ASP A 66 -11.32 -15.05 7.35
N VAL A 67 -11.14 -14.43 6.19
CA VAL A 67 -11.83 -13.17 5.81
C VAL A 67 -12.48 -13.40 4.46
N ASP A 68 -13.80 -13.49 4.47
CA ASP A 68 -14.63 -13.75 3.30
C ASP A 68 -14.15 -14.99 2.50
N GLY A 69 -13.70 -16.06 3.14
CA GLY A 69 -13.20 -17.27 2.48
C GLY A 69 -11.76 -17.18 1.96
N VAL A 70 -11.02 -16.13 2.31
CA VAL A 70 -9.57 -16.00 2.07
C VAL A 70 -8.85 -16.13 3.40
N SER A 71 -7.84 -17.00 3.44
CA SER A 71 -6.99 -17.18 4.60
C SER A 71 -6.06 -15.98 4.79
N VAL A 72 -6.30 -15.20 5.84
CA VAL A 72 -5.47 -14.07 6.25
C VAL A 72 -4.59 -14.46 7.43
N GLU A 73 -3.29 -14.26 7.29
CA GLU A 73 -2.35 -14.31 8.40
C GLU A 73 -2.10 -12.89 8.91
N TYR A 74 -1.96 -12.69 10.21
CA TYR A 74 -1.75 -11.35 10.76
C TYR A 74 -0.87 -11.33 12.01
N LEU A 75 -0.30 -10.17 12.28
CA LEU A 75 0.47 -9.86 13.46
C LEU A 75 -0.02 -8.52 14.02
N LEU A 76 -0.35 -8.47 15.31
CA LEU A 76 -0.76 -7.24 15.99
C LEU A 76 0.30 -6.83 17.00
N THR A 77 0.63 -5.54 17.00
CA THR A 77 1.41 -4.91 18.07
C THR A 77 0.53 -4.69 19.30
N PRO A 78 1.11 -4.53 20.50
CA PRO A 78 0.35 -4.17 21.71
C PRO A 78 -0.44 -2.84 21.57
N LEU A 79 -0.06 -1.98 20.63
CA LEU A 79 -0.73 -0.72 20.32
C LEU A 79 -1.91 -0.89 19.35
N GLY A 80 -2.28 -2.12 18.98
CA GLY A 80 -3.38 -2.40 18.06
C GLY A 80 -3.05 -2.16 16.58
N LEU A 81 -1.83 -1.70 16.26
CA LEU A 81 -1.35 -1.64 14.87
C LEU A 81 -1.05 -3.05 14.39
N GLY A 82 -1.55 -3.40 13.20
CA GLY A 82 -1.40 -4.74 12.64
C GLY A 82 -0.70 -4.76 11.30
N VAL A 83 -0.15 -5.91 10.96
CA VAL A 83 0.16 -6.28 9.58
C VAL A 83 -0.69 -7.49 9.23
N PHE A 84 -1.49 -7.38 8.20
CA PHE A 84 -2.36 -8.44 7.68
C PHE A 84 -1.83 -8.85 6.31
N LEU A 85 -1.70 -10.14 6.09
CA LEU A 85 -1.11 -10.74 4.90
C LEU A 85 -2.04 -11.83 4.37
N ALA A 86 -2.34 -11.78 3.08
CA ALA A 86 -3.14 -12.80 2.40
C ALA A 86 -2.55 -13.13 1.04
N SER A 87 -2.48 -14.41 0.73
CA SER A 87 -2.15 -14.92 -0.60
C SER A 87 -3.44 -15.42 -1.26
N ASP A 88 -3.69 -14.99 -2.49
CA ASP A 88 -4.78 -15.49 -3.32
C ASP A 88 -4.29 -15.66 -4.76
N GLY A 89 -3.84 -16.88 -5.05
CA GLY A 89 -3.22 -17.26 -6.30
C GLY A 89 -1.91 -16.47 -6.55
N PRO A 90 -1.80 -15.72 -7.65
CA PRO A 90 -0.60 -14.93 -7.93
C PRO A 90 -0.55 -13.60 -7.17
N ASN A 91 -1.50 -13.29 -6.29
CA ASN A 91 -1.56 -12.00 -5.61
C ASN A 91 -1.29 -12.15 -4.13
N LEU A 92 -0.27 -11.43 -3.65
CA LEU A 92 0.00 -11.24 -2.25
C LEU A 92 -0.51 -9.85 -1.84
N MET A 93 -1.33 -9.79 -0.80
CA MET A 93 -1.89 -8.57 -0.25
C MET A 93 -1.36 -8.38 1.16
N ILE A 94 -0.80 -7.22 1.46
CA ILE A 94 -0.26 -6.85 2.76
C ILE A 94 -0.94 -5.54 3.15
N THR A 95 -1.50 -5.46 4.35
CA THR A 95 -2.19 -4.23 4.79
C THR A 95 -1.93 -3.92 6.25
N SER A 96 -2.17 -2.66 6.66
CA SER A 96 -2.05 -2.24 8.06
C SER A 96 -3.30 -2.50 8.91
N SER A 97 -4.42 -2.93 8.31
CA SER A 97 -5.68 -3.15 9.05
C SER A 97 -6.55 -4.25 8.44
N GLU A 98 -7.38 -4.87 9.28
CA GLU A 98 -8.31 -5.92 8.85
C GLU A 98 -9.31 -5.42 7.80
N ASN A 99 -9.83 -4.21 7.98
CA ASN A 99 -10.77 -3.64 7.03
C ASN A 99 -10.10 -3.29 5.70
N ALA A 100 -8.83 -2.88 5.71
CA ALA A 100 -8.07 -2.68 4.48
C ALA A 100 -7.95 -3.99 3.69
N ILE A 101 -7.59 -5.09 4.34
CA ILE A 101 -7.48 -6.38 3.64
C ILE A 101 -8.82 -6.91 3.18
N LYS A 102 -9.89 -6.72 3.98
CA LYS A 102 -11.25 -7.09 3.59
C LYS A 102 -11.72 -6.34 2.34
N ARG A 103 -11.46 -5.02 2.28
CA ARG A 103 -11.77 -4.20 1.10
C ARG A 103 -11.03 -4.68 -0.14
N LEU A 104 -9.74 -5.00 -0.03
CA LEU A 104 -8.97 -5.54 -1.16
C LEU A 104 -9.50 -6.89 -1.63
N ILE A 105 -9.80 -7.82 -0.72
CA ILE A 105 -10.38 -9.12 -1.03
C ILE A 105 -11.73 -8.92 -1.74
N THR A 106 -12.59 -8.05 -1.20
CA THR A 106 -13.90 -7.75 -1.77
C THR A 106 -13.78 -7.16 -3.17
N ALA A 107 -12.90 -6.17 -3.36
CA ALA A 107 -12.70 -5.52 -4.64
C ALA A 107 -12.20 -6.50 -5.71
N ARG A 108 -11.29 -7.42 -5.34
CA ARG A 108 -10.83 -8.46 -6.27
C ARG A 108 -11.93 -9.45 -6.63
N LYS A 109 -12.74 -9.90 -5.67
CA LYS A 109 -13.83 -10.85 -5.91
C LYS A 109 -14.94 -10.29 -6.78
N THR A 110 -15.26 -9.01 -6.59
CA THR A 110 -16.33 -8.31 -7.31
C THR A 110 -15.83 -7.62 -8.59
N ASN A 111 -14.53 -7.67 -8.85
CA ASN A 111 -13.86 -6.86 -9.86
C ASN A 111 -14.22 -5.37 -9.74
N ASP A 112 -14.45 -4.93 -8.49
CA ASP A 112 -14.87 -3.57 -8.18
C ASP A 112 -13.67 -2.64 -8.34
N GLN A 113 -13.71 -1.87 -9.42
CA GLN A 113 -12.70 -0.86 -9.71
C GLN A 113 -12.86 0.39 -8.83
N SER A 114 -13.84 0.47 -7.91
CA SER A 114 -14.03 1.63 -7.04
C SER A 114 -12.79 1.96 -6.19
N LEU A 115 -12.00 0.95 -5.80
CA LEU A 115 -10.72 1.17 -5.12
C LEU A 115 -9.66 1.84 -6.02
N PHE A 116 -9.85 1.77 -7.34
CA PHE A 116 -8.94 2.27 -8.36
C PHE A 116 -9.55 3.39 -9.21
N ALA A 117 -10.83 3.72 -9.02
CA ALA A 117 -11.58 4.68 -9.83
C ALA A 117 -10.97 6.08 -9.78
N GLU A 118 -10.23 6.36 -8.71
CA GLU A 118 -9.56 7.62 -8.44
C GLU A 118 -8.13 7.66 -9.02
N LEU A 119 -7.64 6.54 -9.57
CA LEU A 119 -6.40 6.51 -10.34
C LEU A 119 -6.67 7.03 -11.76
N PRO A 120 -5.72 7.73 -12.39
CA PRO A 120 -5.83 8.10 -13.81
C PRO A 120 -6.11 6.87 -14.68
N SER A 121 -6.87 7.04 -15.76
CA SER A 121 -7.28 5.94 -16.64
C SER A 121 -6.09 5.17 -17.23
N GLU A 122 -4.95 5.83 -17.40
CA GLU A 122 -3.66 5.31 -17.84
C GLU A 122 -3.07 4.34 -16.81
N VAL A 123 -3.16 4.70 -15.54
CA VAL A 123 -2.74 3.86 -14.41
C VAL A 123 -3.68 2.66 -14.29
N GLN A 124 -5.00 2.88 -14.36
CA GLN A 124 -5.99 1.79 -14.36
C GLN A 124 -5.73 0.79 -15.51
N LYS A 125 -5.53 1.29 -16.74
CA LYS A 125 -5.21 0.47 -17.91
C LYS A 125 -3.91 -0.31 -17.72
N SER A 126 -2.88 0.30 -17.14
CA SER A 126 -1.61 -0.37 -16.85
C SER A 126 -1.75 -1.46 -15.78
N LEU A 127 -2.62 -1.27 -14.78
CA LEU A 127 -2.94 -2.29 -13.78
C LEU A 127 -3.73 -3.47 -14.37
N THR A 128 -4.48 -3.24 -15.45
CA THR A 128 -5.26 -4.28 -16.15
C THR A 128 -4.59 -4.87 -17.40
N GLY A 129 -3.47 -4.31 -17.85
CA GLY A 129 -2.74 -4.68 -19.08
C GLY A 129 -1.49 -5.52 -18.82
N SER A 130 -0.68 -5.75 -19.87
CA SER A 130 0.60 -6.47 -19.79
C SER A 130 1.50 -5.87 -18.70
N SER A 131 1.81 -6.69 -17.70
CA SER A 131 2.32 -6.34 -16.37
C SER A 131 3.40 -5.25 -16.34
N PRO A 132 3.09 -4.02 -15.91
CA PRO A 132 4.12 -3.07 -15.51
C PRO A 132 4.85 -3.62 -14.28
N LEU A 133 6.19 -3.64 -14.33
CA LEU A 133 7.03 -4.02 -13.19
C LEU A 133 6.75 -3.15 -11.95
N LEU A 134 6.45 -1.87 -12.16
CA LEU A 134 6.17 -0.92 -11.10
C LEU A 134 5.12 0.09 -11.55
N VAL A 135 4.12 0.31 -10.69
CA VAL A 135 3.19 1.43 -10.80
C VAL A 135 3.28 2.20 -9.48
N ALA A 136 3.91 3.36 -9.50
CA ALA A 136 3.90 4.29 -8.38
C ALA A 136 2.89 5.40 -8.70
N TYR A 137 1.94 5.63 -7.81
CA TYR A 137 0.99 6.74 -7.89
C TYR A 137 1.04 7.50 -6.57
N PHE A 138 1.19 8.81 -6.66
CA PHE A 138 1.20 9.71 -5.52
C PHE A 138 0.29 10.89 -5.79
N ASN A 139 -0.67 11.11 -4.91
CA ASN A 139 -1.54 12.29 -4.92
C ASN A 139 -1.19 13.12 -3.69
N ALA A 140 -0.64 14.32 -3.90
CA ALA A 140 -0.16 15.18 -2.83
C ALA A 140 -1.27 15.59 -1.84
N GLU A 141 -2.46 15.95 -2.32
CA GLU A 141 -3.57 16.35 -1.44
C GLU A 141 -3.96 15.21 -0.51
N ARG A 142 -4.07 13.98 -1.03
CA ARG A 142 -4.31 12.81 -0.19
C ARG A 142 -3.17 12.50 0.76
N GLY A 143 -1.94 12.69 0.31
CA GLY A 143 -0.76 12.57 1.16
C GLY A 143 -0.83 13.54 2.34
N ILE A 144 -1.24 14.79 2.09
CA ILE A 144 -1.43 15.82 3.12
C ILE A 144 -2.59 15.45 4.06
N ASP A 145 -3.72 15.00 3.53
CA ASP A 145 -4.86 14.58 4.35
C ASP A 145 -4.49 13.39 5.25
N LEU A 146 -3.71 12.44 4.72
CA LEU A 146 -3.13 11.35 5.51
C LEU A 146 -2.22 11.89 6.60
N LEU A 147 -1.28 12.78 6.27
CA LEU A 147 -0.35 13.35 7.23
C LEU A 147 -1.09 14.08 8.35
N LYS A 148 -2.13 14.85 8.02
CA LYS A 148 -3.00 15.53 9.00
C LYS A 148 -3.80 14.55 9.85
N SER A 149 -4.30 13.46 9.27
CA SER A 149 -5.01 12.41 10.02
C SER A 149 -4.07 11.73 11.03
N VAL A 150 -2.84 11.45 10.60
CA VAL A 150 -1.79 10.88 11.46
C VAL A 150 -1.39 11.88 12.55
N GLU A 151 -1.21 13.15 12.21
CA GLU A 151 -0.93 14.23 13.14
C GLU A 151 -2.04 14.38 14.19
N SER A 152 -3.31 14.35 13.77
CA SER A 152 -4.44 14.36 14.71
C SER A 152 -4.43 13.15 15.64
N SER A 153 -3.97 11.99 15.17
CA SER A 153 -3.84 10.78 15.98
C SER A 153 -2.70 10.88 16.99
N PHE A 154 -1.61 11.56 16.61
CA PHE A 154 -0.43 11.76 17.45
C PHE A 154 -0.49 13.02 18.32
N ALA A 155 -1.41 13.95 18.07
CA ALA A 155 -1.52 15.22 18.80
C ALA A 155 -1.64 15.02 20.32
N MET A 156 -2.29 13.93 20.76
CA MET A 156 -2.39 13.56 22.18
C MET A 156 -1.05 13.15 22.80
N PHE A 157 -0.09 12.68 21.99
CA PHE A 157 1.25 12.25 22.41
C PHE A 157 2.32 13.31 22.21
N THR A 158 2.17 14.17 21.19
CA THR A 158 3.12 15.25 20.88
C THR A 158 2.80 16.56 21.62
N GLN A 159 1.81 16.56 22.52
CA GLN A 159 1.32 17.76 23.21
C GLN A 159 0.89 18.87 22.24
N GLY A 160 0.34 18.47 21.09
CA GLY A 160 -0.07 19.40 20.04
C GLY A 160 1.07 20.00 19.22
N GLN A 161 2.30 19.47 19.31
CA GLN A 161 3.33 19.82 18.32
C GLN A 161 2.95 19.26 16.95
N GLU A 162 2.95 20.15 15.96
CA GLU A 162 2.73 19.80 14.56
C GLU A 162 3.86 18.88 14.06
N LEU A 163 3.50 17.79 13.36
CA LEU A 163 4.50 16.84 12.83
C LEU A 163 5.30 17.45 11.67
N LEU A 164 4.68 18.33 10.89
CA LEU A 164 5.29 18.99 9.75
C LEU A 164 4.91 20.48 9.76
N PRO A 165 5.89 21.39 9.57
CA PRO A 165 5.61 22.80 9.36
C PRO A 165 4.69 23.02 8.17
N LYS A 166 3.79 24.02 8.27
CA LYS A 166 2.86 24.39 7.19
C LYS A 166 3.53 24.61 5.84
N GLU A 167 4.73 25.18 5.83
CA GLU A 167 5.53 25.39 4.62
C GLU A 167 5.84 24.07 3.88
N GLN A 168 6.18 23.01 4.62
CA GLN A 168 6.44 21.69 4.04
C GLN A 168 5.16 21.05 3.49
N LEU A 169 4.02 21.26 4.13
CA LEU A 169 2.73 20.79 3.61
C LEU A 169 2.35 21.51 2.32
N GLU A 170 2.59 22.81 2.21
CA GLU A 170 2.38 23.57 0.96
C GLU A 170 3.32 23.11 -0.15
N ASP A 171 4.58 22.78 0.17
CA ASP A 171 5.52 22.25 -0.82
C ASP A 171 5.11 20.87 -1.33
N ILE A 172 4.64 19.97 -0.44
CA ILE A 172 4.02 18.71 -0.84
C ILE A 172 2.82 18.99 -1.74
N ARG A 173 1.94 19.94 -1.38
CA ARG A 173 0.75 20.28 -2.16
C ARG A 173 1.10 20.68 -3.58
N LYS A 174 2.14 21.52 -3.74
CA LYS A 174 2.62 21.98 -5.06
C LYS A 174 3.09 20.83 -5.95
N MET A 175 3.53 19.70 -5.38
CA MET A 175 3.92 18.52 -6.17
C MET A 175 2.74 17.94 -6.99
N GLY A 176 1.49 18.21 -6.58
CA GLY A 176 0.30 17.77 -7.31
C GLY A 176 0.14 16.25 -7.32
N THR A 177 -0.32 15.70 -8.43
CA THR A 177 -0.41 14.24 -8.60
C THR A 177 0.67 13.76 -9.54
N SER A 178 1.47 12.80 -9.10
CA SER A 178 2.46 12.15 -9.93
C SER A 178 2.17 10.66 -10.06
N TYR A 179 2.50 10.11 -11.23
CA TYR A 179 2.61 8.68 -11.39
C TYR A 179 3.86 8.33 -12.18
N THR A 180 4.43 7.18 -11.84
CA THR A 180 5.56 6.56 -12.53
C THR A 180 5.18 5.13 -12.85
N LEU A 181 5.31 4.77 -14.12
CA LEU A 181 5.14 3.44 -14.65
C LEU A 181 6.52 2.95 -15.09
N ALA A 182 6.96 1.83 -14.55
CA ALA A 182 8.09 1.09 -15.10
C ALA A 182 7.57 -0.23 -15.66
N SER A 183 7.91 -0.54 -16.90
CA SER A 183 7.61 -1.82 -17.54
C SER A 183 8.87 -2.39 -18.17
N TYR A 184 8.93 -3.72 -18.28
CA TYR A 184 10.03 -4.41 -18.94
C TYR A 184 9.46 -5.25 -20.07
N ASP A 185 9.76 -4.87 -21.30
CA ASP A 185 9.29 -5.57 -22.50
C ASP A 185 10.47 -5.82 -23.45
N LYS A 186 10.60 -7.06 -23.92
CA LYS A 186 11.63 -7.51 -24.88
C LYS A 186 13.07 -7.10 -24.53
N GLY A 187 13.41 -7.10 -23.23
CA GLY A 187 14.76 -6.74 -22.77
C GLY A 187 14.98 -5.24 -22.57
N LEU A 188 13.95 -4.40 -22.72
CA LEU A 188 14.02 -2.96 -22.54
C LEU A 188 13.20 -2.54 -21.31
N LEU A 189 13.85 -1.78 -20.42
CA LEU A 189 13.18 -1.09 -19.33
C LEU A 189 12.59 0.22 -19.87
N ASN A 190 11.28 0.33 -19.86
CA ASN A 190 10.55 1.54 -20.22
C ASN A 190 10.07 2.21 -18.92
N VAL A 191 10.48 3.45 -18.70
CA VAL A 191 9.98 4.27 -17.58
C VAL A 191 9.22 5.45 -18.17
N SER A 192 7.94 5.55 -17.85
CA SER A 192 7.10 6.70 -18.18
C SER A 192 6.54 7.30 -16.90
N GLY A 193 6.45 8.62 -16.85
CA GLY A 193 5.88 9.31 -15.70
C GLY A 193 5.22 10.60 -16.12
N LEU A 194 4.20 10.98 -15.37
CA LEU A 194 3.53 12.25 -15.51
C LEU A 194 3.37 12.84 -14.12
N THR A 195 3.74 14.11 -13.98
CA THR A 195 3.39 14.91 -12.83
C THR A 195 2.43 15.99 -13.31
N VAL A 196 1.22 15.98 -12.78
CA VAL A 196 0.22 17.02 -12.98
C VAL A 196 0.29 17.94 -11.77
N PRO A 197 0.82 19.18 -11.93
CA PRO A 197 0.88 20.14 -10.84
C PRO A 197 -0.52 20.45 -10.32
N ALA A 198 -0.65 20.76 -9.01
CA ALA A 198 -1.95 21.08 -8.40
C ALA A 198 -2.68 22.23 -9.12
N SER A 199 -1.94 23.19 -9.69
CA SER A 199 -2.50 24.32 -10.44
C SER A 199 -3.22 23.93 -11.74
N GLN A 200 -2.98 22.72 -12.27
CA GLN A 200 -3.58 22.23 -13.51
C GLN A 200 -4.74 21.25 -13.28
N GLN A 201 -5.08 20.93 -12.02
CA GLN A 201 -6.11 19.94 -11.67
C GLN A 201 -7.52 20.54 -11.49
N GLN A 202 -7.69 21.85 -11.64
CA GLN A 202 -8.96 22.57 -11.40
C GLN A 202 -9.84 22.76 -12.65
N HIS A 203 -9.61 22.00 -13.72
CA HIS A 203 -10.37 22.08 -14.98
C HIS A 203 -11.05 20.77 -15.33
#